data_AF-A0A0G4IUS5-F1
#
_entry.id   AF-A0A0G4IUS5-F1
#
_cell.length_a   1.000
_cell.length_b   1.000
_cell.length_c   1.000
_cell.angle_alpha   90.00
_cell.angle_beta   90.00
_cell.angle_gamma   90.00
#
_symmetry.space_group_name_H-M   'P 1'
#
loop_
_entity.id
_entity.type
_entity.pdbx_description
1 polymer ?
#
loop_
_entity_poly.entity_id
_entity_poly.type
_entity_poly.pdbx_seq_one_letter_code
_entity_poly.pdbx_strand_id
1 'polypeptide(L)'
;MSFWSKKPTASEDPAPAATSANVPAEFETQGIKEARYQIEAVTDMFNRMSDMCFAKCMGKMVDPDLNVGEMSCVDRCVMKYMQVQNQVGLKLREETLQMQQQQAAMAQAPGA
;
A
#
# COMPACT_ATOMS: atom_id res chain seq x y z
N MET A 1 -31.37 -44.31 -9.68
CA MET A 1 -30.55 -44.05 -10.88
C MET A 1 -31.28 -43.02 -11.74
N SER A 2 -30.57 -42.05 -12.34
CA SER A 2 -31.09 -41.11 -13.36
C SER A 2 -32.14 -40.05 -12.93
N PHE A 3 -31.77 -39.11 -12.05
CA PHE A 3 -32.50 -37.82 -11.92
C PHE A 3 -31.60 -36.58 -11.65
N TRP A 4 -30.27 -36.72 -11.72
CA TRP A 4 -29.29 -35.67 -11.38
C TRP A 4 -28.55 -35.07 -12.60
N SER A 5 -29.19 -35.08 -13.78
CA SER A 5 -28.54 -34.72 -15.05
C SER A 5 -29.28 -33.63 -15.86
N LYS A 6 -29.58 -32.47 -15.25
CA LYS A 6 -29.74 -31.20 -15.99
C LYS A 6 -29.61 -29.92 -15.13
N LYS A 7 -28.74 -29.03 -15.60
CA LYS A 7 -28.49 -27.62 -15.21
C LYS A 7 -29.64 -26.67 -15.66
N PRO A 8 -29.58 -25.34 -15.43
CA PRO A 8 -29.08 -24.54 -14.28
C PRO A 8 -30.00 -23.34 -13.88
N THR A 9 -29.75 -22.67 -12.75
CA THR A 9 -29.87 -21.19 -12.59
C THR A 9 -28.90 -20.70 -11.49
N ALA A 10 -28.50 -19.42 -11.55
CA ALA A 10 -27.50 -18.79 -10.68
C ALA A 10 -28.03 -18.45 -9.26
N SER A 11 -27.12 -18.04 -8.36
CA SER A 11 -27.19 -18.04 -6.89
C SER A 11 -26.66 -19.37 -6.29
N GLU A 12 -25.73 -19.44 -5.34
CA GLU A 12 -24.83 -18.42 -4.77
C GLU A 12 -23.36 -18.89 -4.81
N ASP A 13 -22.38 -17.98 -4.70
CA ASP A 13 -21.56 -17.62 -5.86
C ASP A 13 -20.07 -17.41 -5.48
N PRO A 14 -19.12 -17.41 -6.45
CA PRO A 14 -17.66 -17.48 -6.21
C PRO A 14 -16.95 -16.11 -6.13
N ALA A 15 -15.73 -16.11 -5.59
CA ALA A 15 -14.89 -14.92 -5.38
C ALA A 15 -14.56 -14.15 -6.69
N PRO A 16 -14.41 -12.81 -6.63
CA PRO A 16 -14.08 -12.00 -7.80
C PRO A 16 -12.61 -12.11 -8.19
N ALA A 17 -12.30 -13.05 -9.08
CA ALA A 17 -11.16 -12.90 -9.99
C ALA A 17 -11.47 -11.80 -11.03
N ALA A 18 -10.45 -11.02 -11.39
CA ALA A 18 -10.62 -9.75 -12.11
C ALA A 18 -11.34 -9.84 -13.46
N THR A 19 -12.35 -8.97 -13.65
CA THR A 19 -12.77 -8.49 -14.97
C THR A 19 -12.91 -6.96 -14.95
N SER A 20 -12.25 -6.30 -15.90
CA SER A 20 -12.35 -4.85 -16.12
C SER A 20 -13.65 -4.53 -16.86
N ALA A 21 -14.68 -4.07 -16.15
CA ALA A 21 -15.86 -3.47 -16.78
C ALA A 21 -16.64 -2.54 -15.82
N ASN A 22 -16.70 -1.25 -16.18
CA ASN A 22 -17.72 -0.28 -15.77
C ASN A 22 -17.86 0.06 -14.26
N VAL A 23 -16.95 0.89 -13.74
CA VAL A 23 -17.34 1.89 -12.73
C VAL A 23 -17.98 3.07 -13.49
N PRO A 24 -19.23 3.46 -13.22
CA PRO A 24 -19.84 4.59 -13.91
C PRO A 24 -19.10 5.89 -13.59
N ALA A 25 -18.74 6.64 -14.63
CA ALA A 25 -17.89 7.84 -14.55
C ALA A 25 -18.48 9.01 -13.74
N GLU A 26 -19.73 8.91 -13.30
CA GLU A 26 -20.51 9.99 -12.71
C GLU A 26 -20.43 10.05 -11.18
N PHE A 27 -19.90 9.01 -10.51
CA PHE A 27 -19.66 9.03 -9.07
C PHE A 27 -18.23 9.47 -8.68
N GLU A 28 -17.38 9.84 -9.66
CA GLU A 28 -15.96 10.15 -9.46
C GLU A 28 -15.68 11.56 -8.85
N THR A 29 -16.54 11.96 -7.92
CA THR A 29 -16.65 13.32 -7.36
C THR A 29 -15.62 13.58 -6.27
N GLN A 30 -14.35 13.78 -6.66
CA GLN A 30 -13.19 14.16 -5.84
C GLN A 30 -12.82 13.22 -4.67
N GLY A 31 -13.72 12.91 -3.75
CA GLY A 31 -13.47 12.01 -2.61
C GLY A 31 -13.04 10.60 -3.02
N ILE A 32 -13.51 10.10 -4.16
CA ILE A 32 -13.01 8.81 -4.72
C ILE A 32 -11.57 8.94 -5.21
N LYS A 33 -11.17 10.10 -5.76
CA LYS A 33 -9.80 10.33 -6.23
C LYS A 33 -8.84 10.36 -5.04
N GLU A 34 -9.22 11.08 -3.98
CA GLU A 34 -8.49 11.11 -2.71
C GLU A 34 -8.39 9.73 -2.06
N ALA A 35 -9.50 8.99 -1.98
CA ALA A 35 -9.52 7.63 -1.44
C ALA A 35 -8.65 6.66 -2.26
N ARG A 36 -8.62 6.79 -3.60
CA ARG A 36 -7.72 6.02 -4.47
C ARG A 36 -6.26 6.28 -4.15
N TYR A 37 -5.85 7.56 -4.04
CA TYR A 37 -4.47 7.90 -3.68
C TYR A 37 -4.06 7.36 -2.31
N GLN A 38 -4.96 7.36 -1.32
CA GLN A 38 -4.69 6.78 -0.01
C GLN A 38 -4.48 5.25 -0.11
N ILE A 39 -5.30 4.54 -0.89
CA ILE A 39 -5.14 3.10 -1.13
C ILE A 39 -3.83 2.80 -1.87
N GLU A 40 -3.50 3.56 -2.91
CA GLU A 40 -2.25 3.43 -3.68
C GLU A 40 -1.01 3.65 -2.79
N ALA A 41 -1.01 4.70 -1.95
CA ALA A 41 0.07 4.99 -1.02
C ALA A 41 0.23 3.91 0.07
N VAL A 42 -0.87 3.40 0.63
CA VAL A 42 -0.84 2.29 1.60
C VAL A 42 -0.35 0.99 0.94
N THR A 43 -0.72 0.74 -0.32
CA THR A 43 -0.31 -0.45 -1.07
C THR A 43 1.20 -0.44 -1.38
N ASP A 44 1.74 0.69 -1.86
CA ASP A 44 3.19 0.86 -2.07
C ASP A 44 3.97 0.70 -0.74
N MET A 45 3.49 1.32 0.35
CA MET A 45 4.08 1.16 1.68
C MET A 45 4.09 -0.31 2.13
N PHE A 46 2.98 -1.03 1.95
CA PHE A 46 2.86 -2.45 2.33
C PHE A 46 3.82 -3.33 1.52
N ASN A 47 3.86 -3.17 0.21
CA ASN A 47 4.74 -3.97 -0.67
C ASN A 47 6.21 -3.78 -0.29
N ARG A 48 6.67 -2.52 -0.15
CA ARG A 48 8.04 -2.21 0.25
C ARG A 48 8.38 -2.73 1.64
N MET A 49 7.43 -2.68 2.59
CA MET A 49 7.60 -3.26 3.93
C MET A 49 7.75 -4.78 3.86
N SER A 50 6.88 -5.44 3.10
CA SER A 50 6.86 -6.89 2.93
C SER A 50 8.19 -7.37 2.36
N ASP A 51 8.64 -6.80 1.24
CA ASP A 51 9.90 -7.16 0.58
C ASP A 51 11.11 -6.95 1.49
N MET A 52 11.16 -5.82 2.20
CA MET A 52 12.27 -5.46 3.08
C MET A 52 12.29 -6.27 4.39
N CYS A 53 11.14 -6.73 4.90
CA CYS A 53 11.09 -7.65 6.02
C CYS A 53 11.36 -9.10 5.59
N PHE A 54 10.89 -9.53 4.43
CA PHE A 54 11.23 -10.81 3.84
C PHE A 54 12.75 -10.93 3.66
N ALA A 55 13.38 -9.96 2.98
CA ALA A 55 14.83 -9.94 2.75
C ALA A 55 15.70 -9.83 4.02
N LYS A 56 15.14 -9.40 5.15
CA LYS A 56 15.86 -9.27 6.44
C LYS A 56 15.63 -10.43 7.40
N CYS A 57 14.46 -11.04 7.37
CA CYS A 57 14.05 -12.05 8.35
C CYS A 57 13.96 -13.46 7.78
N MET A 58 13.68 -13.63 6.49
CA MET A 58 13.68 -14.92 5.82
C MET A 58 15.08 -15.19 5.29
N GLY A 59 15.81 -16.08 5.97
CA GLY A 59 17.18 -16.43 5.63
C GLY A 59 17.23 -17.50 4.53
N LYS A 60 17.89 -18.62 4.84
CA LYS A 60 17.74 -19.83 4.03
C LYS A 60 16.45 -20.52 4.45
N MET A 61 15.42 -20.48 3.59
CA MET A 61 14.20 -21.27 3.76
C MET A 61 14.56 -22.76 3.63
N VAL A 62 14.71 -23.43 4.77
CA VAL A 62 14.91 -24.89 4.86
C VAL A 62 13.56 -25.60 5.01
N ASP A 63 12.66 -24.99 5.77
CA ASP A 63 11.32 -25.47 6.09
C ASP A 63 10.25 -24.49 5.56
N PRO A 64 9.00 -24.94 5.32
CA PRO A 64 7.91 -24.08 4.85
C PRO A 64 7.31 -23.19 5.96
N ASP A 65 7.51 -23.55 7.23
CA ASP A 65 7.00 -22.85 8.40
C ASP A 65 8.06 -21.92 9.00
N LEU A 66 7.65 -20.75 9.51
CA LEU A 66 8.57 -19.82 10.16
C LEU A 66 9.03 -20.35 11.53
N ASN A 67 10.34 -20.34 11.76
CA ASN A 67 10.91 -20.59 13.07
C ASN A 67 10.59 -19.43 14.04
N VAL A 68 10.63 -19.69 15.35
CA VAL A 68 10.42 -18.69 16.42
C VAL A 68 11.31 -17.46 16.26
N GLY A 69 12.54 -17.64 15.78
CA GLY A 69 13.45 -16.53 15.47
C GLY A 69 12.98 -15.65 14.31
N GLU A 70 12.38 -16.24 13.27
CA GLU A 70 11.90 -15.55 12.07
C GLU A 70 10.59 -14.81 12.38
N MET A 71 9.63 -15.47 13.04
CA MET A 71 8.41 -14.82 13.55
C MET A 71 8.75 -13.58 14.39
N SER A 72 9.61 -13.75 15.40
CA SER A 72 10.05 -12.64 16.26
C SER A 72 10.91 -11.58 15.52
N CYS A 73 11.47 -11.91 14.37
CA CYS A 73 12.18 -10.95 13.51
C CYS A 73 11.17 -10.09 12.74
N VAL A 74 10.15 -10.70 12.14
CA VAL A 74 9.12 -10.02 11.35
C VAL A 74 8.40 -8.95 12.19
N ASP A 75 7.98 -9.29 13.41
CA ASP A 75 7.34 -8.33 14.33
C ASP A 75 8.23 -7.10 14.58
N ARG A 76 9.51 -7.33 14.89
CA ARG A 76 10.50 -6.27 15.12
C ARG A 76 10.83 -5.48 13.86
N CYS A 77 10.77 -6.12 12.69
CA CYS A 77 10.99 -5.47 11.40
C CYS A 77 9.85 -4.50 11.08
N VAL A 78 8.60 -4.94 11.17
CA VAL A 78 7.40 -4.12 10.94
C VAL A 78 7.38 -2.92 11.89
N MET A 79 7.64 -3.14 13.19
CA MET A 79 7.73 -2.06 14.18
C MET A 79 8.79 -1.01 13.78
N LYS A 80 10.00 -1.44 13.42
CA LYS A 80 11.09 -0.54 13.01
C LYS A 80 10.78 0.20 11.70
N TYR A 81 10.15 -0.47 10.74
CA TYR A 81 9.76 0.14 9.47
C TYR A 81 8.76 1.28 9.71
N MET A 82 7.72 1.04 10.50
CA MET A 82 6.74 2.07 10.84
C MET A 82 7.34 3.24 11.63
N GLN A 83 8.30 2.98 12.53
CA GLN A 83 9.04 4.04 13.21
C GLN A 83 9.83 4.92 12.22
N VAL A 84 10.56 4.31 11.29
CA VAL A 84 11.33 5.04 10.26
C VAL A 84 10.40 5.78 9.30
N GLN A 85 9.31 5.16 8.83
CA GLN A 85 8.32 5.76 7.96
C GLN A 85 7.74 7.06 8.56
N ASN A 86 7.42 7.04 9.87
CA ASN A 86 6.97 8.24 10.58
C ASN A 86 8.06 9.32 10.69
N GLN A 87 9.31 8.94 10.98
CA GLN A 87 10.42 9.89 11.08
C GLN A 87 10.73 10.55 9.73
N VAL A 88 10.76 9.77 8.64
CA VAL A 88 10.92 10.27 7.26
C VAL A 88 9.74 11.20 6.90
N GLY A 89 8.50 10.82 7.22
CA GLY A 89 7.32 11.66 6.99
C GLY A 89 7.27 12.94 7.83
N LEU A 90 8.00 13.03 8.94
CA LEU A 90 8.21 14.29 9.68
C LEU A 90 9.28 15.15 9.00
N LYS A 91 10.44 14.57 8.67
CA LYS A 91 11.55 15.28 8.03
C LYS A 91 11.20 15.83 6.65
N LEU A 92 10.52 15.06 5.82
CA LEU A 92 10.06 15.50 4.51
C LEU A 92 9.12 16.71 4.59
N ARG A 93 8.25 16.77 5.60
CA ARG A 93 7.36 17.94 5.84
C ARG A 93 8.14 19.16 6.32
N GLU A 94 9.12 18.99 7.20
CA GLU A 94 10.03 20.05 7.65
C GLU A 94 10.80 20.66 6.47
N GLU A 95 11.39 19.82 5.62
CA GLU A 95 12.14 20.25 4.42
C GLU A 95 11.23 20.90 3.36
N THR A 96 10.02 20.38 3.16
CA THR A 96 9.04 20.96 2.22
C THR A 96 8.66 22.40 2.62
N LEU A 97 8.46 22.65 3.93
CA LEU A 97 8.15 23.99 4.44
C LEU A 97 9.35 24.95 4.30
N GLN A 98 10.58 24.48 4.56
CA GLN A 98 11.79 25.28 4.36
C GLN A 98 12.01 25.63 2.88
N MET A 99 11.80 24.67 1.97
CA MET A 99 11.91 24.88 0.53
C MET A 99 10.86 25.89 0.03
N GLN A 100 9.62 25.81 0.53
CA GLN A 100 8.57 26.76 0.18
C GLN A 100 8.91 28.19 0.64
N GLN A 101 9.51 28.35 1.82
CA GLN A 101 10.00 29.66 2.29
C GLN A 101 11.14 30.21 1.41
N GLN A 102 12.10 29.38 1.01
CA GLN A 102 13.15 29.79 0.08
C GLN A 102 12.61 30.16 -1.29
N GLN A 103 11.67 29.39 -1.85
CA GLN A 103 11.02 29.73 -3.12
C GLN A 103 10.22 31.02 -3.02
N ALA A 104 9.49 31.25 -1.93
CA ALA A 104 8.77 32.51 -1.69
C ALA A 104 9.71 33.71 -1.54
N ALA A 105 10.89 33.54 -0.93
CA ALA A 105 11.91 34.58 -0.82
C ALA A 105 12.56 34.90 -2.18
N MET A 106 12.87 33.88 -2.98
CA MET A 106 13.45 34.07 -4.32
C MET A 106 12.44 34.67 -5.32
N ALA A 107 11.17 34.33 -5.22
CA ALA A 107 10.10 34.92 -6.04
C ALA A 107 9.79 36.39 -5.71
N GLN A 108 10.33 36.91 -4.60
CA GLN A 108 10.16 38.30 -4.16
C GLN A 108 11.42 39.17 -4.37
N ALA A 109 12.49 38.64 -5.00
CA ALA A 109 13.62 39.46 -5.39
C ALA A 109 13.20 40.42 -6.52
N PRO A 110 13.13 41.74 -6.30
CA PRO A 110 12.85 42.68 -7.37
C PRO A 110 14.03 42.67 -8.36
N GLY A 111 13.72 42.76 -9.66
CA GLY A 111 14.73 42.75 -10.71
C GLY A 111 15.78 43.86 -10.55
N ALA A 112 17.00 43.55 -10.95
CA ALA A 112 18.07 44.52 -11.21
C ALA A 112 17.81 45.28 -12.52
#